data_AF-A0A7L3DSN0-F1
#
_entry.id   AF-A0A7L3DSN0-F1
#
_cell.length_a   1.000
_cell.length_b   1.000
_cell.length_c   1.000
_cell.angle_alpha   90.00
_cell.angle_beta   90.00
_cell.angle_gamma   90.00
#
_symmetry.space_group_name_H-M   'P 1'
#
loop_
_entity.id
_entity.type
_entity.pdbx_description
1 polymer ?
#
loop_
_entity_poly.entity_id
_entity_poly.type
_entity_poly.pdbx_seq_one_letter_code
_entity_poly.pdbx_strand_id
1 'polypeptide(L)'
;PVNRFCAASKNRTGFLCNDRATCVPASQVCDRVSNCRNGEDEEEELCGDLPHNLPGHLVFRCSNPAFWIYADQRCNGMNDCGDCSDEMGSSATCPPCGPEWWSCSPVLYEYCSCVPRRLCRDGVQHCRSWSDEYIC
;
A
#
# COMPACT_ATOMS: atom_id res chain seq x y z
N PRO A 1 -13.18 17.47 -16.10
CA PRO A 1 -12.34 16.93 -15.01
C PRO A 1 -10.86 16.94 -15.43
N VAL A 2 -10.01 17.66 -14.71
CA VAL A 2 -8.55 17.63 -14.96
C VAL A 2 -8.03 16.28 -14.47
N ASN A 3 -7.42 15.50 -15.35
CA ASN A 3 -6.82 14.22 -14.95
C ASN A 3 -5.55 14.50 -14.14
N ARG A 4 -5.60 14.21 -12.83
CA ARG A 4 -4.48 14.39 -11.89
C ARG A 4 -3.73 13.08 -11.60
N PHE A 5 -3.81 12.12 -12.51
CA PHE A 5 -3.08 10.86 -12.37
C PHE A 5 -1.61 11.02 -12.69
N CYS A 6 -0.74 10.42 -11.86
CA CYS A 6 0.66 10.19 -12.18
C CYS A 6 1.15 8.84 -11.64
N ALA A 7 2.29 8.38 -12.15
CA ALA A 7 3.00 7.22 -11.60
C ALA A 7 4.13 7.72 -10.68
N ALA A 8 3.97 7.50 -9.38
CA ALA A 8 4.96 7.80 -8.36
C ALA A 8 6.08 6.74 -8.36
N SER A 9 6.97 6.82 -7.38
CA SER A 9 8.05 5.85 -7.20
C SER A 9 7.53 4.40 -7.16
N LYS A 10 8.33 3.46 -7.67
CA LYS A 10 7.98 2.03 -7.80
C LYS A 10 6.71 1.75 -8.61
N ASN A 11 6.37 2.62 -9.57
CA ASN A 11 5.19 2.47 -10.45
C ASN A 11 3.86 2.42 -9.68
N ARG A 12 3.81 3.09 -8.52
CA ARG A 12 2.60 3.27 -7.74
C ARG A 12 1.77 4.42 -8.30
N THR A 13 0.47 4.39 -8.06
CA THR A 13 -0.40 5.50 -8.44
C THR A 13 -0.17 6.69 -7.50
N GLY A 14 -0.31 7.89 -8.05
CA GLY A 14 -0.12 9.13 -7.30
C GLY A 14 -0.95 10.28 -7.87
N PHE A 15 -0.93 11.38 -7.14
CA PHE A 15 -1.61 12.63 -7.43
C PHE A 15 -0.65 13.63 -8.06
N LEU A 16 -1.01 14.12 -9.25
CA LEU A 16 -0.26 15.11 -9.99
C LEU A 16 -0.64 16.51 -9.50
N CYS A 17 0.35 17.25 -8.99
CA CYS A 17 0.21 18.66 -8.61
C CYS A 17 -0.10 19.56 -9.82
N ASN A 18 -0.55 20.79 -9.56
CA ASN A 18 -0.95 21.78 -10.57
C ASN A 18 0.24 22.22 -11.45
N ASP A 19 1.45 22.10 -10.91
CA ASP A 19 2.71 22.35 -11.62
C ASP A 19 2.99 21.30 -12.73
N ARG A 20 2.21 20.20 -12.77
CA ARG A 20 2.37 19.06 -13.69
C ARG A 20 3.76 18.40 -13.65
N ALA A 21 4.50 18.62 -12.58
CA ALA A 21 5.86 18.12 -12.40
C ALA A 21 5.97 17.28 -11.12
N THR A 22 5.27 17.70 -10.06
CA THR A 22 5.32 17.04 -8.75
C THR A 22 4.25 15.94 -8.71
N CYS A 23 4.69 14.71 -8.44
CA CYS A 23 3.83 13.54 -8.29
C CYS A 23 3.87 13.06 -6.83
N VAL A 24 2.76 13.21 -6.13
CA VAL A 24 2.60 12.86 -4.73
C VAL A 24 2.10 11.41 -4.64
N PRO A 25 2.78 10.50 -3.93
CA PRO A 25 2.28 9.16 -3.64
C PRO A 25 0.87 9.20 -3.02
N ALA A 26 0.03 8.21 -3.31
CA ALA A 26 -1.35 8.20 -2.80
C ALA A 26 -1.42 8.33 -1.27
N SER A 27 -0.53 7.65 -0.53
CA SER A 27 -0.45 7.73 0.94
C SER A 27 0.02 9.06 1.51
N GLN A 28 0.54 9.97 0.67
CA GLN A 28 0.95 11.34 1.04
C GLN A 28 -0.11 12.38 0.64
N VAL A 29 -1.28 11.96 0.15
CA VAL A 29 -2.40 12.86 -0.10
C VAL A 29 -3.27 12.88 1.15
N CYS A 30 -3.66 14.07 1.62
CA CYS A 30 -4.40 14.26 2.86
C CYS A 30 -3.67 13.72 4.10
N ASP A 31 -2.33 13.80 4.12
CA ASP A 31 -1.46 13.37 5.22
C ASP A 31 -1.08 14.51 6.19
N ARG A 32 -1.64 15.70 5.97
CA ARG A 32 -1.40 16.97 6.67
C ARG A 32 -0.06 17.63 6.34
N VAL A 33 0.63 17.17 5.30
CA VAL A 33 1.87 17.75 4.79
C VAL A 33 1.63 18.24 3.37
N SER A 34 1.82 19.55 3.15
CA SER A 34 1.77 20.12 1.80
C SER A 34 2.99 19.67 0.99
N ASN A 35 2.84 18.63 0.19
CA ASN A 35 3.86 18.18 -0.77
C ASN A 35 3.78 18.94 -2.09
N CYS A 36 2.59 19.38 -2.50
CA CYS A 36 2.47 20.26 -3.66
C CYS A 36 2.83 21.71 -3.30
N ARG A 37 3.23 22.48 -4.32
CA ARG A 37 3.67 23.89 -4.16
C ARG A 37 2.62 24.79 -3.51
N ASN A 38 1.33 24.56 -3.79
CA ASN A 38 0.23 25.34 -3.23
C ASN A 38 -0.63 24.52 -2.24
N GLY A 39 -0.19 23.32 -1.86
CA GLY A 39 -0.93 22.45 -0.93
C GLY A 39 -2.22 21.87 -1.49
N GLU A 40 -2.35 21.76 -2.80
CA GLU A 40 -3.55 21.17 -3.44
C GLU A 40 -3.78 19.67 -3.11
N ASP A 41 -2.76 18.99 -2.62
CA ASP A 41 -2.81 17.63 -2.07
C ASP A 41 -3.47 17.55 -0.68
N GLU A 42 -3.65 18.71 -0.02
CA GLU A 42 -4.24 18.87 1.32
C GLU A 42 -5.49 19.76 1.32
N GLU A 43 -6.06 20.04 0.13
CA GLU A 43 -7.22 20.92 -0.01
C GLU A 43 -8.51 20.27 0.50
N GLU A 44 -9.38 21.04 1.15
CA GLU A 44 -10.64 20.54 1.75
C GLU A 44 -11.58 19.90 0.70
N GLU A 45 -11.57 20.39 -0.54
CA GLU A 45 -12.34 19.78 -1.63
C GLU A 45 -11.91 18.32 -1.89
N LEU A 46 -10.64 18.00 -1.65
CA LEU A 46 -10.07 16.67 -1.81
C LEU A 46 -10.17 15.84 -0.51
N CYS A 47 -9.90 16.45 0.63
CA CYS A 47 -9.73 15.77 1.93
C CYS A 47 -10.95 15.80 2.85
N GLY A 48 -12.01 16.55 2.52
CA GLY A 48 -13.17 16.78 3.40
C GLY A 48 -14.11 15.58 3.59
N ASP A 49 -14.20 14.67 2.61
CA ASP A 49 -15.00 13.44 2.69
C ASP A 49 -14.19 12.24 2.16
N LEU A 50 -13.27 11.74 3.00
CA LEU A 50 -12.44 10.57 2.67
C LEU A 50 -13.23 9.26 2.84
N PRO A 51 -13.13 8.30 1.90
CA PRO A 51 -12.37 8.32 0.65
C PRO A 51 -13.17 8.79 -0.57
N HIS A 52 -14.39 9.32 -0.38
CA HIS A 52 -15.31 9.62 -1.49
C HIS A 52 -14.84 10.72 -2.42
N ASN A 53 -14.19 11.76 -1.87
CA ASN A 53 -13.63 12.86 -2.64
C ASN A 53 -12.30 12.50 -3.32
N LEU A 54 -11.63 11.43 -2.87
CA LEU A 54 -10.39 10.99 -3.49
C LEU A 54 -10.65 10.37 -4.88
N PRO A 55 -9.84 10.70 -5.89
CA PRO A 55 -9.83 9.98 -7.16
C PRO A 55 -9.66 8.48 -6.95
N GLY A 56 -10.44 7.67 -7.65
CA GLY A 56 -10.43 6.20 -7.48
C GLY A 56 -9.09 5.51 -7.78
N HIS A 57 -8.14 6.17 -8.44
CA HIS A 57 -6.79 5.63 -8.64
C HIS A 57 -5.87 5.79 -7.40
N LEU A 58 -6.28 6.61 -6.42
CA LEU A 58 -5.59 6.77 -5.14
C LEU A 58 -6.16 5.88 -4.04
N VAL A 59 -7.31 5.22 -4.30
CA VAL A 59 -8.05 4.45 -3.31
C VAL A 59 -8.08 2.99 -3.72
N PHE A 60 -7.83 2.11 -2.75
CA PHE A 60 -8.10 0.69 -2.88
C PHE A 60 -9.12 0.28 -1.81
N ARG A 61 -10.16 -0.46 -2.22
CA ARG A 61 -11.17 -0.99 -1.30
C ARG A 61 -10.80 -2.42 -0.93
N CYS A 62 -10.73 -2.67 0.37
CA CYS A 62 -10.50 -3.99 0.92
C CYS A 62 -11.67 -4.93 0.59
N SER A 63 -11.51 -6.24 0.86
CA SER A 63 -12.59 -7.21 0.64
C SER A 63 -13.84 -6.85 1.44
N ASN A 64 -13.68 -6.26 2.62
CA ASN A 64 -14.76 -5.57 3.30
C ASN A 64 -14.87 -4.12 2.78
N PRO A 65 -15.97 -3.74 2.10
CA PRO A 65 -16.10 -2.43 1.44
C PRO A 65 -16.19 -1.26 2.43
N ALA A 66 -16.37 -1.52 3.73
CA ALA A 66 -16.29 -0.52 4.79
C ALA A 66 -14.86 -0.04 5.05
N PHE A 67 -13.85 -0.83 4.67
CA PHE A 67 -12.43 -0.53 4.83
C PHE A 67 -11.79 -0.19 3.49
N TRP A 68 -10.87 0.75 3.52
CA TRP A 68 -10.12 1.20 2.36
C TRP A 68 -8.73 1.62 2.81
N ILE A 69 -7.81 1.60 1.86
CA ILE A 69 -6.41 2.00 2.02
C ILE A 69 -5.99 2.85 0.82
N TYR A 70 -4.84 3.50 0.93
CA TYR A 70 -4.26 4.20 -0.21
C TYR A 70 -3.76 3.19 -1.25
N ALA A 71 -3.91 3.52 -2.53
CA ALA A 71 -3.63 2.59 -3.62
C ALA A 71 -2.15 2.17 -3.73
N ASP A 72 -1.23 2.94 -3.15
CA ASP A 72 0.19 2.63 -3.06
C ASP A 72 0.54 1.67 -1.91
N GLN A 73 -0.37 1.48 -0.95
CA GLN A 73 -0.26 0.50 0.13
C GLN A 73 -0.61 -0.92 -0.32
N ARG A 74 -1.41 -1.08 -1.39
CA ARG A 74 -1.69 -2.40 -1.97
C ARG A 74 -0.39 -3.11 -2.39
N CYS A 75 -0.19 -4.38 -2.05
CA CYS A 75 1.03 -5.14 -2.39
C CYS A 75 2.32 -4.51 -1.87
N ASN A 76 2.31 -3.83 -0.72
CA ASN A 76 3.51 -3.30 -0.06
C ASN A 76 4.16 -4.31 0.91
N GLY A 77 3.54 -5.48 1.10
CA GLY A 77 3.98 -6.56 1.98
C GLY A 77 3.41 -6.49 3.40
N MET A 78 2.59 -5.48 3.72
CA MET A 78 1.98 -5.25 5.02
C MET A 78 0.48 -5.56 4.94
N ASN A 79 -0.12 -5.95 6.06
CA ASN A 79 -1.57 -6.10 6.15
C ASN A 79 -2.24 -4.77 6.51
N ASP A 80 -2.46 -3.90 5.54
CA ASP A 80 -3.09 -2.59 5.76
C ASP A 80 -4.63 -2.72 5.82
N CYS A 81 -5.21 -3.69 5.13
CA CYS A 81 -6.66 -3.95 5.21
C CYS A 81 -7.11 -4.70 6.48
N GLY A 82 -6.18 -5.34 7.20
CA GLY A 82 -6.46 -6.21 8.34
C GLY A 82 -6.92 -7.62 7.96
N ASP A 83 -7.49 -7.81 6.78
CA ASP A 83 -7.95 -9.09 6.21
C ASP A 83 -7.04 -9.63 5.09
N CYS A 84 -5.90 -8.98 4.85
CA CYS A 84 -4.95 -9.30 3.78
C CYS A 84 -5.44 -9.14 2.34
N SER A 85 -6.59 -8.50 2.11
CA SER A 85 -7.14 -8.33 0.76
C SER A 85 -6.34 -7.37 -0.14
N ASP A 86 -5.42 -6.62 0.46
CA ASP A 86 -4.43 -5.76 -0.17
C ASP A 86 -3.16 -6.50 -0.61
N GLU A 87 -2.90 -7.69 -0.09
CA GLU A 87 -1.71 -8.50 -0.35
C GLU A 87 -2.02 -9.87 -0.97
N MET A 88 -3.25 -10.35 -0.77
CA MET A 88 -3.69 -11.69 -1.14
C MET A 88 -5.01 -11.66 -1.91
N GLY A 89 -5.15 -12.62 -2.82
CA GLY A 89 -6.38 -12.85 -3.57
C GLY A 89 -6.44 -12.13 -4.92
N SER A 90 -7.49 -12.43 -5.68
CA SER A 90 -7.65 -11.92 -7.05
C SER A 90 -7.81 -10.41 -7.11
N SER A 91 -8.34 -9.79 -6.05
CA SER A 91 -8.55 -8.33 -5.98
C SER A 91 -7.26 -7.54 -5.91
N ALA A 92 -6.20 -8.09 -5.29
CA ALA A 92 -4.93 -7.41 -5.12
C ALA A 92 -4.04 -7.49 -6.39
N THR A 93 -4.11 -8.61 -7.12
CA THR A 93 -3.25 -8.90 -8.30
C THR A 93 -1.76 -8.60 -8.00
N CYS A 94 -1.30 -8.97 -6.80
CA CYS A 94 0.07 -8.74 -6.39
C CYS A 94 1.06 -9.64 -7.14
N PRO A 95 2.26 -9.15 -7.47
CA PRO A 95 3.34 -10.00 -7.94
C PRO A 95 3.74 -11.02 -6.86
N PRO A 96 4.38 -12.14 -7.23
CA PRO A 96 4.96 -13.04 -6.24
C PRO A 96 5.97 -12.31 -5.35
N CYS A 97 6.18 -12.82 -4.14
CA CYS A 97 7.14 -12.25 -3.18
C CYS A 97 8.49 -12.00 -3.89
N GLY A 98 8.99 -10.76 -3.79
CA GLY A 98 10.26 -10.37 -4.39
C GLY A 98 11.47 -11.08 -3.73
N PRO A 99 12.69 -10.89 -4.26
CA PRO A 99 13.89 -11.58 -3.76
C PRO A 99 14.19 -11.28 -2.28
N GLU A 100 13.85 -10.07 -1.81
CA GLU A 100 14.02 -9.64 -0.41
C GLU A 100 12.99 -10.24 0.56
N TRP A 101 12.05 -11.02 0.04
CA TRP A 101 10.92 -11.57 0.77
C TRP A 101 10.86 -13.10 0.64
N TRP A 102 10.27 -13.74 1.63
CA TRP A 102 10.09 -15.17 1.72
C TRP A 102 8.61 -15.51 1.78
N SER A 103 8.14 -16.33 0.84
CA SER A 103 6.74 -16.73 0.79
C SER A 103 6.44 -17.81 1.82
N CYS A 104 5.56 -17.50 2.77
CA CYS A 104 5.08 -18.45 3.77
C CYS A 104 3.76 -17.98 4.36
N SER A 105 3.11 -18.83 5.17
CA SER A 105 1.98 -18.39 5.99
C SER A 105 2.51 -17.78 7.30
N PRO A 106 2.41 -16.47 7.52
CA PRO A 106 2.98 -15.83 8.70
C PRO A 106 2.23 -16.22 9.98
N VAL A 107 2.92 -16.17 11.12
CA VAL A 107 2.31 -16.36 12.45
C VAL A 107 1.65 -15.07 12.91
N LEU A 108 2.30 -13.93 12.66
CA LEU A 108 1.79 -12.60 12.97
C LEU A 108 1.01 -12.05 11.78
N TYR A 109 -0.18 -11.52 12.05
CA TYR A 109 -1.05 -10.87 11.05
C TYR A 109 -0.54 -9.51 10.57
N GLU A 110 0.69 -9.13 10.91
CA GLU A 110 1.39 -7.97 10.34
C GLU A 110 1.73 -8.20 8.86
N TYR A 111 2.02 -9.45 8.49
CA TYR A 111 2.30 -9.88 7.13
C TYR A 111 1.23 -10.85 6.63
N CYS A 112 0.97 -10.85 5.33
CA CYS A 112 -0.10 -11.66 4.75
C CYS A 112 0.35 -12.95 4.09
N SER A 113 1.46 -12.91 3.34
CA SER A 113 1.95 -14.05 2.56
C SER A 113 3.47 -14.05 2.34
N CYS A 114 4.12 -12.94 2.68
CA CYS A 114 5.54 -12.72 2.48
C CYS A 114 6.14 -12.18 3.78
N VAL A 115 7.14 -12.86 4.33
CA VAL A 115 7.93 -12.34 5.46
C VAL A 115 9.27 -11.79 4.95
N PRO A 116 9.82 -10.71 5.52
CA PRO A 116 11.12 -10.19 5.11
C PRO A 116 12.25 -11.22 5.29
N ARG A 117 13.12 -11.39 4.29
CA ARG A 117 14.28 -12.32 4.41
C ARG A 117 15.27 -11.95 5.51
N ARG A 118 15.27 -10.69 5.96
CA ARG A 118 16.05 -10.24 7.13
C ARG A 118 15.66 -10.96 8.44
N LEU A 119 14.50 -11.61 8.46
CA LEU A 119 14.01 -12.40 9.59
C LEU A 119 14.37 -13.89 9.47
N CYS A 120 15.18 -14.26 8.47
CA CYS A 120 15.65 -15.63 8.33
C CYS A 120 16.59 -16.00 9.49
N ARG A 121 16.33 -17.13 10.14
CA ARG A 121 17.18 -17.69 11.22
C ARG A 121 17.43 -16.68 12.33
N ASP A 122 16.43 -15.87 12.65
CA ASP A 122 16.53 -14.88 13.73
C ASP A 122 16.14 -15.47 15.09
N GLY A 123 15.71 -16.75 15.11
CA GLY A 123 15.33 -17.48 16.31
C GLY A 123 13.90 -17.22 16.76
N VAL A 124 13.10 -16.52 15.95
CA VAL A 124 11.69 -16.21 16.21
C VAL A 124 10.83 -16.85 15.13
N GLN A 125 9.71 -17.44 15.51
CA GLN A 125 8.79 -18.05 14.55
C GLN A 125 7.94 -16.99 13.84
N HIS A 126 8.35 -16.60 12.64
CA HIS A 126 7.57 -15.73 11.75
C HIS A 126 6.70 -16.51 10.78
N CYS A 127 7.10 -17.72 10.36
CA CYS A 127 6.27 -18.59 9.53
C CYS A 127 5.66 -19.73 10.36
N ARG A 128 4.39 -20.06 10.11
CA ARG A 128 3.68 -21.16 10.79
C ARG A 128 4.40 -22.50 10.64
N SER A 129 5.04 -22.72 9.49
CA SER A 129 5.82 -23.92 9.18
C SER A 129 7.27 -23.87 9.68
N TRP A 130 7.69 -22.81 10.37
CA TRP A 130 9.10 -22.55 10.72
C TRP A 130 10.03 -22.49 9.49
N SER A 131 9.49 -22.25 8.30
CA SER A 131 10.29 -22.22 7.06
C SER A 131 11.29 -21.06 7.02
N ASP A 132 11.00 -19.99 7.74
CA ASP A 132 11.90 -18.87 8.04
C ASP A 132 13.13 -19.26 8.86
N GLU A 133 13.06 -20.34 9.63
CA GLU A 133 14.19 -20.81 10.45
C GLU A 133 14.97 -21.95 9.75
N TYR A 134 14.27 -22.84 9.05
CA TYR A 134 14.90 -24.05 8.50
C TYR A 134 15.29 -23.94 7.03
N ILE A 135 14.49 -23.27 6.19
CA ILE A 135 14.59 -23.42 4.73
C ILE A 135 15.41 -22.31 4.09
N CYS A 136 15.09 -21.04 4.33
CA CYS A 136 15.69 -19.83 3.74
C CYS A 136 16.43 -20.00 2.38
#